data_AF-A0A2E0KTL9-F1
#
_entry.id   AF-A0A2E0KTL9-F1
#
_cell.length_a   1.000
_cell.length_b   1.000
_cell.length_c   1.000
_cell.angle_alpha   90.00
_cell.angle_beta   90.00
_cell.angle_gamma   90.00
#
_symmetry.space_group_name_H-M   'P 1'
#
loop_
_entity.id
_entity.type
_entity.pdbx_description
1 polymer ?
#
loop_
_entity_poly.entity_id
_entity_poly.type
_entity_poly.pdbx_seq_one_letter_code
_entity_poly.pdbx_strand_id
1 'polypeptide(L)'
;MTQIHQPNFQIVYNNTRLAGLFQSLDELHTAASEGSLPSVTPLSDVELIGWLQELIYTAEETITEIQEHETKVTTPHLRLVK
;
A
#
# COMPACT_ATOMS: atom_id res chain seq x y z
N MET A 1 26.15 11.11 -19.77
CA MET A 1 24.76 10.62 -19.91
C MET A 1 24.57 9.52 -18.89
N THR A 2 23.94 9.83 -17.75
CA THR A 2 23.61 8.85 -16.71
C THR A 2 22.35 8.09 -17.15
N GLN A 3 22.50 6.80 -17.45
CA GLN A 3 21.38 5.94 -17.78
C GLN A 3 20.58 5.67 -16.50
N ILE A 4 19.39 6.28 -16.39
CA ILE A 4 18.47 6.04 -15.27
C ILE A 4 17.94 4.62 -15.44
N HIS A 5 18.43 3.69 -14.61
CA HIS A 5 17.87 2.34 -14.52
C HIS A 5 16.48 2.47 -13.89
N GLN A 6 15.43 2.36 -14.69
CA GLN A 6 14.08 2.25 -14.15
C GLN A 6 13.99 0.92 -13.39
N PRO A 7 13.64 0.92 -12.09
CA PRO A 7 13.49 -0.31 -11.34
C PRO A 7 12.39 -1.15 -11.98
N ASN A 8 12.63 -2.46 -12.11
CA ASN A 8 11.56 -3.37 -12.52
C ASN A 8 10.53 -3.42 -11.38
N PHE A 9 9.41 -2.73 -11.55
CA PHE A 9 8.36 -2.60 -10.54
C PHE A 9 7.75 -3.94 -10.13
N GLN A 10 7.79 -4.96 -10.98
CA GLN A 10 7.35 -6.32 -10.61
C GLN A 10 8.27 -6.96 -9.57
N ILE A 11 9.54 -6.55 -9.49
CA ILE A 11 10.47 -6.98 -8.44
C ILE A 11 10.21 -6.23 -7.12
N VAL A 12 9.65 -5.02 -7.18
CA VAL A 12 9.36 -4.19 -6.00
C VAL A 12 8.00 -4.55 -5.40
N TYR A 13 6.98 -4.74 -6.23
CA TYR A 13 5.62 -5.07 -5.83
C TYR A 13 5.31 -6.54 -6.07
N ASN A 14 6.15 -7.42 -5.51
CA ASN A 14 5.93 -8.86 -5.56
C ASN A 14 5.35 -9.39 -4.25
N ASN A 15 4.80 -10.61 -4.32
CA ASN A 15 4.18 -11.29 -3.20
C ASN A 15 5.10 -11.37 -1.96
N THR A 16 6.39 -11.65 -2.13
CA THR A 16 7.34 -11.76 -1.01
C THR A 16 7.51 -10.45 -0.26
N ARG A 17 7.64 -9.32 -0.97
CA ARG A 17 7.80 -8.00 -0.35
C ARG A 17 6.51 -7.53 0.33
N LEU A 18 5.37 -7.77 -0.29
CA LEU A 18 4.07 -7.46 0.30
C LEU A 18 3.82 -8.29 1.56
N ALA A 19 4.14 -9.59 1.54
CA ALA A 19 4.08 -10.45 2.72
C ALA A 19 5.00 -9.96 3.83
N GLY A 20 6.21 -9.48 3.50
CA GLY A 20 7.14 -8.88 4.46
C GLY A 20 6.57 -7.62 5.13
N LEU A 21 5.92 -6.73 4.36
CA LEU A 21 5.25 -5.56 4.93
C LEU A 21 4.13 -5.96 5.90
N PHE A 22 3.28 -6.92 5.50
CA PHE A 22 2.21 -7.43 6.38
C PHE A 22 2.77 -8.01 7.67
N GLN A 23 3.85 -8.80 7.59
CA GLN A 23 4.51 -9.36 8.78
C GLN A 23 5.01 -8.26 9.72
N SER A 24 5.64 -7.21 9.19
CA SER A 24 6.09 -6.07 10.02
C SER A 24 4.94 -5.33 10.69
N LEU A 25 3.79 -5.18 10.01
CA LEU A 25 2.59 -4.58 10.60
C LEU A 25 1.98 -5.46 11.71
N ASP A 26 2.02 -6.78 11.55
CA ASP A 26 1.52 -7.74 12.55
C ASP A 26 2.40 -7.74 13.83
N GLU A 27 3.72 -7.67 13.67
CA GLU A 27 4.66 -7.53 14.78
C GLU A 27 4.46 -6.20 15.52
N LEU A 28 4.28 -5.10 14.77
CA LEU A 28 3.98 -3.79 15.35
C LEU A 28 2.64 -3.80 16.11
N HIS A 29 1.61 -4.44 15.54
CA HIS A 29 0.31 -4.60 16.18
C HIS A 29 0.42 -5.41 17.49
N THR A 30 1.20 -6.49 17.48
CA THR A 30 1.47 -7.28 18.69
C THR A 30 2.10 -6.41 19.78
N ALA A 31 3.16 -5.67 19.45
CA ALA A 31 3.81 -4.78 20.40
C ALA A 31 2.89 -3.66 20.92
N ALA A 32 2.02 -3.10 20.07
CA ALA A 32 1.00 -2.14 20.49
C ALA A 32 0.01 -2.75 21.48
N SER A 33 -0.49 -3.96 21.21
CA SER A 33 -1.47 -4.66 22.04
C SER A 33 -0.92 -5.02 23.42
N GLU A 34 0.38 -5.27 23.51
CA GLU A 34 1.09 -5.60 24.75
C GLU A 34 1.60 -4.36 25.51
N GLY A 35 1.47 -3.16 24.92
CA GLY A 35 2.01 -1.92 25.50
C GLY A 35 3.54 -1.84 25.46
N SER A 36 4.19 -2.50 24.50
CA SER A 36 5.64 -2.65 24.39
C SER A 36 6.27 -1.91 23.21
N LEU A 37 5.54 -0.97 22.57
CA LEU A 37 6.02 -0.16 21.43
C LEU A 37 7.43 0.43 21.57
N PRO A 38 7.85 0.98 22.73
CA PRO A 38 9.20 1.54 22.88
C PRO A 38 10.34 0.53 22.65
N SER A 39 10.05 -0.77 22.64
CA SER A 39 11.04 -1.82 22.40
C SER A 39 11.25 -2.17 20.92
N VAL A 40 10.31 -1.79 20.04
CA VAL A 40 10.31 -2.20 18.62
C VAL A 40 10.44 -1.04 17.65
N THR A 41 10.23 0.20 18.10
CA THR A 41 10.34 1.38 17.25
C THR A 41 10.91 2.58 18.01
N PRO A 42 11.71 3.44 17.36
CA PRO A 42 12.18 4.69 17.94
C PRO A 42 11.15 5.83 17.85
N LEU A 43 10.03 5.64 17.13
CA LEU A 43 8.99 6.66 16.96
C LEU A 43 8.20 6.86 18.25
N SER A 44 7.83 8.12 18.55
CA SER A 44 6.82 8.41 19.55
C SER A 44 5.44 7.93 19.10
N ASP A 45 4.51 7.74 20.04
CA ASP A 45 3.14 7.32 19.74
C ASP A 45 2.47 8.25 18.72
N VAL A 46 2.66 9.56 18.82
CA VAL A 46 2.08 10.55 17.89
C VAL A 46 2.65 10.39 16.48
N GLU A 47 3.97 10.20 16.35
CA GLU A 47 4.62 10.00 15.05
C GLU A 47 4.17 8.68 14.41
N LEU A 48 4.10 7.61 15.22
CA LEU A 48 3.66 6.30 14.75
C LEU A 48 2.20 6.31 14.30
N ILE A 49 1.31 6.96 15.07
CA ILE A 49 -0.10 7.13 14.69
C ILE A 49 -0.21 7.92 13.38
N GLY A 50 0.52 9.02 13.22
CA GLY A 50 0.52 9.80 11.98
C GLY A 50 0.97 8.98 10.78
N TRP A 51 2.06 8.22 10.94
CA TRP A 51 2.57 7.33 9.88
C TRP A 51 1.55 6.24 9.51
N LEU A 52 0.88 5.62 10.48
CA LEU A 52 -0.16 4.61 10.23
C LEU A 52 -1.39 5.20 9.52
N GLN A 53 -1.78 6.44 9.85
CA GLN A 53 -2.87 7.13 9.17
C GLN A 53 -2.53 7.43 7.70
N GLU A 54 -1.30 7.87 7.42
CA GLU A 54 -0.83 8.07 6.04
C GLU A 54 -0.79 6.77 5.24
N LEU A 55 -0.37 5.66 5.87
CA LEU A 55 -0.40 4.33 5.27
C LEU A 55 -1.84 3.92 4.89
N ILE A 56 -2.78 4.06 5.82
CA ILE A 56 -4.20 3.74 5.59
C ILE A 56 -4.75 4.58 4.45
N TYR A 57 -4.56 5.91 4.50
CA TYR A 57 -5.00 6.82 3.45
C TYR A 57 -4.47 6.41 2.08
N THR A 58 -3.17 6.13 1.98
CA THR A 58 -2.54 5.73 0.72
C THR A 58 -3.11 4.42 0.19
N ALA A 59 -3.38 3.46 1.07
CA ALA A 59 -3.98 2.19 0.69
C ALA A 59 -5.43 2.36 0.21
N GLU A 60 -6.23 3.17 0.90
CA GLU A 60 -7.61 3.49 0.53
C GLU A 60 -7.70 4.20 -0.83
N GLU A 61 -6.86 5.20 -1.06
CA GLU A 61 -6.78 5.90 -2.35
C GLU A 61 -6.35 4.93 -3.46
N THR A 62 -5.32 4.11 -3.23
CA THR A 62 -4.86 3.11 -4.22
C THR A 62 -5.97 2.13 -4.59
N ILE A 63 -6.74 1.65 -3.60
CA ILE A 63 -7.89 0.75 -3.84
C ILE A 63 -8.95 1.46 -4.68
N THR A 64 -9.29 2.71 -4.32
CA THR A 64 -10.27 3.52 -5.03
C THR A 64 -9.86 3.71 -6.49
N GLU A 65 -8.60 4.07 -6.74
CA GLU A 65 -8.06 4.22 -8.09
C GLU A 65 -8.15 2.91 -8.89
N ILE A 66 -7.75 1.76 -8.31
CA ILE A 66 -7.86 0.46 -8.99
C ILE A 66 -9.32 0.18 -9.38
N GLN A 67 -10.27 0.39 -8.47
CA GLN A 67 -11.69 0.15 -8.73
C GLN A 67 -12.26 1.10 -9.78
N GLU A 68 -11.90 2.38 -9.75
CA GLU A 68 -12.29 3.35 -10.77
C GLU A 68 -11.74 3.01 -12.15
N HIS A 69 -10.53 2.46 -12.21
CA HIS A 69 -9.92 2.02 -13.47
C HIS A 69 -10.56 0.74 -14.02
N GLU A 70 -10.95 -0.21 -13.16
CA GLU A 70 -11.67 -1.43 -13.58
C GLU A 70 -13.06 -1.12 -14.13
N THR A 71 -13.82 -0.21 -13.50
CA THR A 71 -15.18 0.15 -13.94
C THR A 71 -15.23 0.86 -15.30
N LYS A 72 -14.18 1.63 -15.67
CA LYS A 72 -14.09 2.34 -16.95
C LYS A 72 -13.91 1.43 -18.17
N VAL A 73 -13.44 0.19 -18.00
CA VAL A 73 -13.16 -0.73 -19.13
C VAL A 73 -14.44 -1.41 -19.67
N THR A 74 -15.54 -1.39 -18.91
CA THR A 74 -16.77 -2.17 -19.19
C THR A 74 -17.94 -1.41 -19.82
N THR A 75 -17.71 -0.27 -20.51
CA THR A 75 -18.76 0.29 -21.37
C THR A 75 -18.53 -0.14 -22.82
N PRO A 76 -19.06 -1.30 -23.28
CA PRO A 76 -19.07 -1.61 -24.70
C PRO A 76 -19.96 -0.56 -25.38
N HIS A 77 -19.34 0.28 -26.21
CA HIS A 77 -20.05 1.19 -27.09
C HIS A 77 -20.78 0.35 -28.16
N LEU A 78 -21.98 -0.13 -27.85
CA LEU A 78 -22.86 -0.81 -28.82
C LEU A 78 -23.15 0.17 -29.96
N ARG A 79 -22.47 0.02 -31.10
CA ARG A 79 -22.86 0.69 -32.34
C ARG A 79 -24.14 0.02 -32.84
N LEU A 80 -25.26 0.72 -32.74
CA LEU A 80 -26.46 0.35 -33.47
C LEU A 80 -26.18 0.59 -34.96
N VAL A 81 -25.88 -0.47 -35.70
CA VAL A 81 -25.89 -0.45 -37.17
C VAL A 81 -27.35 -0.39 -37.62
N LYS A 82 -27.71 0.70 -38.31
CA LYS A 82 -28.97 0.83 -39.06
C LYS A 82 -28.78 0.28 -40.46
#